data_AF-A0A918YVJ0-F1
#
_entry.id   AF-A0A918YVJ0-F1
#
_cell.length_a   1.000
_cell.length_b   1.000
_cell.length_c   1.000
_cell.angle_alpha   90.00
_cell.angle_beta   90.00
_cell.angle_gamma   90.00
#
_symmetry.space_group_name_H-M   'P 1'
#
loop_
_entity.id
_entity.type
_entity.pdbx_description
1 polymer ?
#
loop_
_entity_poly.entity_id
_entity_poly.type
_entity_poly.pdbx_seq_one_letter_code
_entity_poly.pdbx_strand_id
1 'polypeptide(L)' 'MQELPESVDRHILDHRIVPALKAVMDASGCTLHQAIDIFGVRYEELRRDRPDDFRVSPEEYGRNVYT' A
#
# COMPACT_ATOMS: atom_id res chain seq x y z
N MET A 1 -7.11 14.03 0.49
CA MET A 1 -6.17 13.02 -0.04
C MET A 1 -6.55 12.73 -1.47
N GLN A 2 -5.59 12.47 -2.35
CA GLN A 2 -5.91 11.99 -3.70
C GLN A 2 -6.74 10.71 -3.56
N GLU A 3 -7.87 10.63 -4.26
CA GLU A 3 -8.69 9.42 -4.28
C GLU A 3 -7.90 8.32 -5.00
N LEU A 4 -7.25 7.46 -4.22
CA LEU A 4 -6.58 6.28 -4.76
C LEU A 4 -7.64 5.29 -5.23
N PRO A 5 -7.40 4.57 -6.34
CA PRO A 5 -8.35 3.58 -6.80
C PRO A 5 -8.47 2.45 -5.77
N GLU A 6 -9.68 1.91 -5.58
CA GLU A 6 -9.97 0.82 -4.63
C GLU A 6 -9.07 -0.43 -4.83
N SER A 7 -8.52 -0.58 -6.04
CA SER A 7 -7.53 -1.62 -6.35
C SER A 7 -6.27 -1.54 -5.47
N VAL A 8 -5.84 -0.35 -5.05
CA VAL A 8 -4.67 -0.15 -4.18
C VAL A 8 -4.93 -0.77 -2.82
N ASP A 9 -6.07 -0.47 -2.20
CA ASP A 9 -6.45 -1.01 -0.90
C ASP A 9 -6.57 -2.53 -0.97
N ARG A 10 -7.20 -3.05 -2.02
CA ARG A 10 -7.30 -4.50 -2.22
C ARG A 10 -5.94 -5.16 -2.38
N HIS A 11 -5.01 -4.53 -3.11
CA HIS A 11 -3.65 -5.04 -3.24
C HIS A 11 -2.88 -4.96 -1.92
N ILE A 12 -3.09 -3.93 -1.11
CA ILE A 12 -2.52 -3.83 0.23
C ILE A 12 -3.02 -4.97 1.11
N LEU A 13 -4.34 -5.18 1.18
CA LEU A 13 -4.93 -6.22 2.02
C LEU A 13 -4.57 -7.65 1.56
N ASP A 14 -4.40 -7.87 0.25
CA ASP A 14 -3.95 -9.16 -0.32
C ASP A 14 -2.42 -9.34 -0.28
N HIS A 15 -1.69 -8.43 0.39
CA HIS A 15 -0.23 -8.47 0.53
C HIS A 15 0.54 -8.39 -0.81
N ARG A 16 -0.07 -7.75 -1.82
CA ARG A 16 0.49 -7.54 -3.16
C ARG A 16 1.11 -6.15 -3.30
N ILE A 17 2.28 -5.97 -2.71
CA ILE A 17 2.96 -4.66 -2.64
C ILE A 17 3.30 -4.10 -4.03
N VAL A 18 3.90 -4.90 -4.92
CA VAL A 18 4.30 -4.43 -6.27
C VAL A 18 3.08 -4.01 -7.11
N PRO A 19 1.99 -4.80 -7.17
CA PRO A 19 0.74 -4.36 -7.81
C PRO A 19 0.15 -3.09 -7.20
N ALA A 20 0.17 -2.94 -5.87
CA ALA A 20 -0.31 -1.74 -5.22
C ALA A 20 0.51 -0.50 -5.65
N LEU A 21 1.84 -0.59 -5.63
CA LEU A 21 2.72 0.50 -6.07
C LEU A 21 2.50 0.85 -7.54
N LYS A 22 2.34 -0.16 -8.41
CA LYS A 22 2.03 0.07 -9.82
C LYS A 22 0.69 0.79 -10.00
N ALA A 23 -0.34 0.41 -9.24
CA ALA A 23 -1.64 1.06 -9.29
C ALA A 23 -1.57 2.53 -8.82
N VAL A 24 -0.76 2.82 -7.79
CA VAL A 24 -0.48 4.20 -7.36
C VAL A 24 0.24 4.99 -8.46
N MET A 25 1.29 4.43 -9.07
CA MET A 25 2.03 5.09 -10.14
C MET A 25 1.13 5.38 -11.37
N ASP A 26 0.26 4.44 -11.74
CA ASP A 26 -0.65 4.57 -12.87
C ASP A 26 -1.73 5.64 -12.61
N ALA A 27 -2.30 5.66 -11.39
CA ALA A 27 -3.33 6.63 -11.01
C ALA A 27 -2.79 8.05 -10.81
N SER A 28 -1.58 8.18 -10.26
CA SER A 28 -0.99 9.47 -9.88
C SER A 28 0.02 10.01 -10.89
N GLY A 29 0.46 9.20 -11.85
CA GLY A 29 1.55 9.54 -12.78
C GLY A 29 2.89 9.82 -12.08
N CYS A 30 3.05 9.32 -10.84
CA CYS A 30 4.15 9.69 -9.97
C CYS A 30 5.37 8.78 -10.13
N THR A 31 6.51 9.22 -9.60
CA THR A 31 7.72 8.39 -9.54
C THR A 31 7.55 7.24 -8.55
N LEU A 32 8.38 6.19 -8.68
CA LEU A 32 8.37 5.07 -7.73
C LEU A 32 8.57 5.52 -6.28
N HIS A 33 9.43 6.51 -6.04
CA HIS A 33 9.69 7.02 -4.69
C HIS A 33 8.44 7.65 -4.08
N GLN A 34 7.77 8.53 -4.85
CA GLN A 34 6.50 9.13 -4.44
C GLN A 34 5.40 8.08 -4.28
N ALA A 35 5.38 7.03 -5.11
CA ALA A 35 4.43 5.95 -4.98
C ALA A 35 4.62 5.17 -3.66
N ILE A 36 5.87 4.99 -3.22
CA ILE A 36 6.19 4.37 -1.93
C ILE A 36 5.69 5.25 -0.78
N ASP A 37 5.89 6.57 -0.84
CA ASP A 37 5.38 7.49 0.19
C ASP A 37 3.84 7.43 0.29
N ILE A 38 3.15 7.50 -0.86
CA ILE A 38 1.69 7.43 -0.94
C ILE A 38 1.18 6.06 -0.44
N PHE A 39 1.85 4.98 -0.84
CA PHE A 39 1.53 3.63 -0.38
C PHE A 39 1.69 3.50 1.14
N GLY A 40 2.76 4.05 1.72
CA GLY A 40 3.02 4.03 3.15
C GLY A 40 1.88 4.68 3.94
N VAL A 41 1.49 5.90 3.55
CA VAL A 41 0.37 6.62 4.16
C VAL A 41 -0.90 5.76 4.08
N ARG A 42 -1.23 5.22 2.90
CA ARG A 42 -2.46 4.45 2.74
C ARG A 42 -2.47 3.15 3.54
N TYR A 43 -1.33 2.48 3.62
CA TYR A 43 -1.14 1.29 4.44
C TYR A 43 -1.38 1.58 5.93
N GLU A 44 -0.83 2.68 6.44
CA GLU A 44 -1.03 3.07 7.85
C GLU A 44 -2.50 3.39 8.16
N GLU A 45 -3.19 4.09 7.26
CA GLU A 45 -4.63 4.37 7.39
C GLU A 45 -5.46 3.09 7.44
N LEU A 46 -5.25 2.18 6.48
CA LEU A 46 -5.96 0.91 6.44
C LEU A 46 -5.71 0.09 7.71
N ARG A 47 -4.47 0.07 8.19
CA ARG A 47 -4.11 -0.68 9.39
C ARG A 47 -4.70 -0.08 10.66
N ARG A 48 -4.92 1.24 10.69
CA ARG A 48 -5.60 1.94 11.78
C ARG A 48 -7.11 1.71 11.75
N ASP A 49 -7.73 1.81 10.58
CA ASP A 49 -9.18 1.77 10.43
C ASP A 49 -9.73 0.34 10.39
N ARG A 50 -8.93 -0.62 9.89
CA ARG A 50 -9.29 -2.03 9.71
C ARG A 50 -8.15 -2.96 10.12
N PRO A 51 -7.74 -2.95 11.40
CA PRO A 51 -6.63 -3.79 11.86
C PRO A 51 -6.89 -5.29 11.66
N ASP A 52 -8.15 -5.74 11.79
CA ASP A 52 -8.55 -7.14 11.65
C ASP A 52 -8.36 -7.71 10.22
N ASP A 53 -8.31 -6.85 9.20
CA ASP A 53 -8.06 -7.28 7.82
C ASP A 53 -6.56 -7.59 7.56
N PHE A 54 -5.66 -7.16 8.46
CA PHE A 54 -4.23 -7.45 8.36
C PHE A 54 -3.89 -8.73 9.12
N ARG A 55 -3.46 -9.75 8.37
CA ARG A 55 -3.08 -11.06 8.92
C ARG A 55 -1.65 -11.14 9.46
N VAL A 56 -0.83 -10.13 9.19
CA VAL A 56 0.62 -10.12 9.48
C VAL A 56 1.06 -8.81 10.12
N SER A 57 2.15 -8.87 10.89
CA SER A 57 2.79 -7.71 11.52
C SER A 57 3.39 -6.76 10.46
N PRO A 58 3.64 -5.47 10.76
CA PRO A 58 4.24 -4.54 9.79
C PRO A 58 5.62 -4.99 9.29
N GLU A 59 6.43 -5.56 10.17
CA GLU A 59 7.75 -6.11 9.82
C GLU A 59 7.65 -7.30 8.86
N GLU A 60 6.67 -8.19 9.08
CA GLU A 60 6.40 -9.32 8.18
C GLU A 60 5.79 -8.85 6.85
N TYR A 61 5.00 -7.79 6.90
CA TYR A 61 4.35 -7.22 5.72
C TYR A 61 5.39 -6.69 4.72
N GLY A 62 6.39 -5.94 5.19
CA GLY A 62 7.43 -5.36 4.32
C GLY A 62 8.61 -6.26 3.97
N ARG A 63 8.64 -7.50 4.49
CA ARG A 63 9.80 -8.39 4.40
C ARG A 63 10.13 -8.73 2.95
N ASN A 64 11.40 -8.63 2.59
CA ASN A 64 11.95 -8.79 1.22
C ASN A 64 11.62 -7.65 0.24
N VAL A 65 10.99 -6.56 0.70
CA VAL A 65 10.75 -5.36 -0.12
C VAL A 65 11.48 -4.14 0.46
N TYR A 66 11.36 -3.92 1.77
CA TYR A 66 11.96 -2.77 2.46
C TYR A 66 13.10 -3.15 3.42
N THR A 67 13.37 -4.46 3.58
CA THR A 67 14.37 -5.04 4.50
C THR A 67 15.55 -5.63 3.75
#